data_AF-A0A060YNT4-F1
#
_entry.id   AF-A0A060YNT4-F1
#
_cell.length_a   1.000
_cell.length_b   1.000
_cell.length_c   1.000
_cell.angle_alpha   90.00
_cell.angle_beta   90.00
_cell.angle_gamma   90.00
#
_symmetry.space_group_name_H-M   'P 1'
#
loop_
_entity.id
_entity.type
_entity.pdbx_description
1 polymer ?
#
loop_
_entity_poly.entity_id
_entity_poly.type
_entity_poly.pdbx_seq_one_letter_code
_entity_poly.pdbx_strand_id
1 'polypeptide(L)'
;MQEIMKLAHQFLQNFCAGNQQNQALLHKHINLFLNPGILEAVTMQHIFMNNFQLCSEINERVVQHFVHCIETHGRNVQYLKFLQTIVKAESKFIKKCQDIVMAELVNAGEDVLVFYNDRASFQTLVTMMRSERDRMDQNSPLMYHIHLVELLAVCTEGKNVYTEIKCNSLLPLDDIVRVVTHEDCIPEVKIAYINFLNHCYVDTEVEMKEIYTSNHMWKLFENFLVDICRVSNNTSDRKHADTVLESYVTETVMSIVTTFFSSPFSDQSTSLQTRQPVFVQQLQAVFRVYHCNWLVPVQKGSVESCIKVLSDVAKGRAIAIPVDLDGQVNNLFVKSNNIVQKTAMSWRMSARNAARRDSVLTTSRDYRNIIERLQDIVSALEDRLRPLVQAELSVLVDVLHRPELLFPENTDSRRKCESGGFICKLIKHTKQLLEENEERLCIKVLQTLREMMTKDRGYGEKVGHESQHNTPYLTSISSPEPRIPLLLSITV
;
A
#
# COMPACT_ATOMS: atom_id res chain seq x y z
N MET A 1 -9.76 0.97 30.87
CA MET A 1 -8.65 1.57 30.09
C MET A 1 -8.38 0.78 28.81
N GLN A 2 -8.14 -0.54 28.86
CA GLN A 2 -7.93 -1.37 27.66
C GLN A 2 -9.09 -1.33 26.64
N GLU A 3 -10.34 -1.35 27.09
CA GLU A 3 -11.49 -1.22 26.18
C GLU A 3 -11.55 0.14 25.47
N ILE A 4 -11.23 1.22 26.20
CA ILE A 4 -11.18 2.57 25.63
C ILE A 4 -10.07 2.63 24.56
N MET A 5 -8.91 2.03 24.83
CA MET A 5 -7.81 1.94 23.86
C MET A 5 -8.22 1.14 22.62
N LYS A 6 -8.94 0.03 22.79
CA LYS A 6 -9.45 -0.77 21.68
C LYS A 6 -10.42 0.04 20.81
N LEU A 7 -11.36 0.75 21.44
CA LEU A 7 -12.29 1.63 20.72
C LEU A 7 -11.57 2.78 20.01
N ALA A 8 -10.53 3.35 20.62
CA ALA A 8 -9.71 4.39 19.99
C ALA A 8 -8.97 3.86 18.75
N HIS A 9 -8.36 2.67 18.82
CA HIS A 9 -7.72 2.04 17.66
C HIS A 9 -8.73 1.72 16.56
N GLN A 10 -9.90 1.20 16.91
CA GLN A 10 -10.97 0.92 15.96
C GLN A 10 -11.49 2.21 15.28
N PHE A 11 -11.58 3.32 16.02
CA PHE A 11 -11.89 4.63 15.45
C PHE A 11 -10.83 5.06 14.44
N LEU A 12 -9.54 4.94 14.78
CA LEU A 12 -8.44 5.31 13.88
C LEU A 12 -8.39 4.46 12.62
N GLN A 13 -8.62 3.14 12.75
CA GLN A 13 -8.69 2.20 11.62
C GLN A 13 -9.81 2.59 10.65
N ASN A 14 -11.00 2.92 11.17
CA ASN A 14 -12.11 3.40 10.36
C ASN A 14 -11.88 4.80 9.78
N PHE A 15 -11.17 5.67 10.52
CA PHE A 15 -10.84 7.02 10.08
C PHE A 15 -9.94 7.01 8.83
N CYS A 16 -9.00 6.07 8.73
CA CYS A 16 -8.09 5.97 7.59
C CYS A 16 -8.53 4.97 6.52
N ALA A 17 -9.55 4.15 6.77
CA ALA A 17 -10.05 3.15 5.82
C ALA A 17 -10.47 3.78 4.48
N GLY A 18 -9.72 3.47 3.41
CA GLY A 18 -9.98 3.97 2.06
C GLY A 18 -9.77 5.48 1.87
N ASN A 19 -9.13 6.17 2.83
CA ASN A 19 -8.86 7.60 2.76
C ASN A 19 -7.36 7.89 2.88
N GLN A 20 -6.72 8.10 1.72
CA GLN A 20 -5.27 8.34 1.61
C GLN A 20 -4.80 9.61 2.33
N GLN A 21 -5.64 10.65 2.42
CA GLN A 21 -5.30 11.89 3.14
C GLN A 21 -5.26 11.67 4.66
N ASN A 22 -6.23 10.92 5.19
CA ASN A 22 -6.27 10.56 6.60
C ASN A 22 -5.12 9.63 6.98
N GLN A 23 -4.76 8.70 6.09
CA GLN A 23 -3.55 7.88 6.25
C GLN A 23 -2.29 8.75 6.34
N ALA A 24 -2.12 9.73 5.46
CA ALA A 24 -0.99 10.66 5.50
C ALA A 24 -0.98 11.54 6.77
N LEU A 25 -2.15 11.89 7.31
CA LEU A 25 -2.26 12.61 8.58
C LEU A 25 -1.79 11.76 9.76
N LEU A 26 -2.23 10.50 9.85
CA LEU A 26 -1.81 9.58 10.90
C LEU A 26 -0.32 9.22 10.78
N HIS A 27 0.20 9.10 9.55
CA HIS A 27 1.60 8.84 9.29
C HIS A 27 2.55 9.89 9.90
N LYS A 28 2.12 11.16 10.01
CA LYS A 28 2.92 12.21 10.69
C LYS A 28 3.17 11.91 12.17
N HIS A 29 2.33 11.07 12.78
CA HIS A 29 2.40 10.69 14.19
C HIS A 29 2.69 9.19 14.38
N ILE A 30 3.31 8.55 13.39
CA ILE A 30 3.61 7.11 13.35
C ILE A 30 4.37 6.60 14.60
N ASN A 31 5.21 7.44 15.20
CA ASN A 31 6.01 7.10 16.38
C ASN A 31 5.15 6.72 17.60
N LEU A 32 3.89 7.16 17.67
CA LEU A 32 2.96 6.77 18.74
C LEU A 32 2.55 5.29 18.64
N PHE A 33 2.66 4.70 17.45
CA PHE A 33 2.27 3.32 17.16
C PHE A 33 3.47 2.37 17.08
N LEU A 34 4.70 2.85 17.29
CA LEU A 34 5.91 2.02 17.39
C LEU A 34 6.08 1.46 18.81
N ASN A 35 5.03 0.80 19.29
CA ASN A 35 4.99 0.10 20.56
C ASN A 35 4.71 -1.39 20.28
N PRO A 36 5.16 -2.31 21.16
CA PRO A 36 5.03 -3.75 20.94
C PRO A 36 3.59 -4.29 21.10
N GLY A 37 2.57 -3.45 20.99
CA GLY A 37 1.18 -3.89 21.12
C GLY A 37 0.57 -4.38 19.81
N ILE A 38 -0.34 -5.35 19.92
CA ILE A 38 -1.02 -5.96 18.76
C ILE A 38 -2.00 -4.96 18.12
N LEU A 39 -2.65 -4.11 18.92
CA LEU A 39 -3.60 -3.12 18.42
C LEU A 39 -2.89 -2.10 17.52
N GLU A 40 -1.69 -1.70 17.91
CA GLU A 40 -0.81 -0.78 17.21
C GLU A 40 -0.39 -1.37 15.87
N ALA A 41 -0.03 -2.66 15.81
CA ALA A 41 0.24 -3.36 14.55
C ALA A 41 -0.95 -3.35 13.58
N VAL A 42 -2.17 -3.59 14.09
CA VAL A 42 -3.39 -3.56 13.26
C VAL A 42 -3.69 -2.14 12.77
N THR A 43 -3.53 -1.11 13.61
CA THR A 43 -3.71 0.28 13.18
C THR A 43 -2.67 0.69 12.15
N MET A 44 -1.41 0.27 12.35
CA MET A 44 -0.32 0.47 11.40
C MET A 44 -0.63 -0.21 10.06
N GLN A 45 -1.17 -1.42 10.07
CA GLN A 45 -1.65 -2.08 8.86
C GLN A 45 -2.65 -1.18 8.09
N HIS A 46 -3.65 -0.61 8.76
CA HIS A 46 -4.67 0.23 8.13
C HIS A 46 -4.13 1.59 7.63
N ILE A 47 -3.09 2.14 8.27
CA ILE A 47 -2.43 3.37 7.83
C ILE A 47 -1.75 3.16 6.46
N PHE A 48 -1.10 2.02 6.26
CA PHE A 48 -0.37 1.72 5.03
C PHE A 48 -1.21 0.97 3.97
N MET A 49 -2.35 0.40 4.36
CA MET A 49 -3.21 -0.41 3.49
C MET A 49 -3.61 0.34 2.22
N ASN A 50 -3.31 -0.24 1.06
CA ASN A 50 -3.62 0.31 -0.26
C ASN A 50 -3.13 1.75 -0.48
N ASN A 51 -1.98 2.11 0.10
CA ASN A 51 -1.35 3.41 -0.10
C ASN A 51 0.09 3.25 -0.61
N PHE A 52 0.25 3.26 -1.94
CA PHE A 52 1.55 3.06 -2.57
C PHE A 52 2.57 4.14 -2.19
N GLN A 53 2.13 5.39 -2.01
CA GLN A 53 3.02 6.51 -1.67
C GLN A 53 3.63 6.32 -0.29
N LEU A 54 2.81 6.04 0.73
CA LEU A 54 3.30 5.83 2.09
C LEU A 54 4.18 4.59 2.19
N CYS A 55 3.80 3.49 1.54
CA CYS A 55 4.61 2.27 1.56
C CYS A 55 5.97 2.47 0.87
N SER A 56 6.04 3.28 -0.19
CA SER A 56 7.30 3.56 -0.90
C SER A 56 8.28 4.41 -0.07
N GLU A 57 7.76 5.29 0.78
CA GLU A 57 8.53 6.20 1.64
C GLU A 57 8.79 5.64 3.05
N ILE A 58 8.46 4.36 3.30
CA ILE A 58 8.60 3.78 4.62
C ILE A 58 10.06 3.81 5.12
N ASN A 59 10.22 4.13 6.41
CA ASN A 59 11.50 4.09 7.08
C ASN A 59 11.82 2.66 7.51
N GLU A 60 13.03 2.19 7.20
CA GLU A 60 13.55 0.87 7.55
C GLU A 60 13.41 0.55 9.04
N ARG A 61 13.55 1.55 9.92
CA ARG A 61 13.36 1.40 11.38
C ARG A 61 11.97 0.87 11.76
N VAL A 62 10.95 1.18 10.98
CA VAL A 62 9.59 0.68 11.21
C VAL A 62 9.54 -0.84 10.97
N VAL A 63 10.18 -1.31 9.89
CA VAL A 63 10.28 -2.74 9.58
C VAL A 63 11.08 -3.48 10.65
N GLN A 64 12.25 -2.94 11.01
CA GLN A 64 13.11 -3.46 12.08
C GLN A 64 12.36 -3.59 13.40
N HIS A 65 11.58 -2.57 13.78
CA HIS A 65 10.79 -2.60 15.00
C HIS A 65 9.80 -3.77 15.01
N PHE A 66 9.04 -3.99 13.94
CA PHE A 66 8.05 -5.07 13.89
C PHE A 66 8.68 -6.46 13.80
N VAL A 67 9.82 -6.61 13.12
CA VAL A 67 10.58 -7.87 13.16
C VAL A 67 11.10 -8.14 14.57
N HIS A 68 11.65 -7.13 15.24
CA HIS A 68 12.10 -7.25 16.63
C HIS A 68 10.95 -7.53 17.61
N CYS A 69 9.75 -6.99 17.38
CA CYS A 69 8.57 -7.34 18.16
C CYS A 69 8.22 -8.83 18.05
N ILE A 70 8.39 -9.44 16.87
CA ILE A 70 8.17 -10.88 16.69
C ILE A 70 9.19 -11.69 17.51
N GLU A 71 10.47 -11.29 17.50
CA GLU A 71 11.54 -11.94 18.27
C GLU A 71 11.28 -11.86 19.79
N THR A 72 10.91 -10.68 20.29
CA THR A 72 10.87 -10.40 21.74
C THR A 72 9.52 -10.61 22.40
N HIS A 73 8.42 -10.35 21.69
CA HIS A 73 7.06 -10.43 22.23
C HIS A 73 6.29 -11.64 21.69
N GLY A 74 6.93 -12.43 20.82
CA GLY A 74 6.42 -13.70 20.31
C GLY A 74 5.79 -13.60 18.93
N ARG A 75 5.65 -14.79 18.33
CA ARG A 75 5.17 -15.00 16.96
C ARG A 75 3.68 -14.69 16.85
N ASN A 76 3.35 -13.46 16.44
CA ASN A 76 1.97 -13.03 16.21
C ASN A 76 1.71 -12.73 14.73
N VAL A 77 0.56 -13.19 14.24
CA VAL A 77 0.12 -13.05 12.84
C VAL A 77 -0.06 -11.58 12.43
N GLN A 78 -0.46 -10.70 13.35
CA GLN A 78 -0.73 -9.29 13.01
C GLN A 78 0.52 -8.53 12.59
N TYR A 79 1.69 -8.86 13.16
CA TYR A 79 2.96 -8.29 12.72
C TYR A 79 3.30 -8.73 11.29
N LEU A 80 3.10 -10.01 10.96
CA LEU A 80 3.29 -10.51 9.59
C LEU A 80 2.32 -9.86 8.60
N LYS A 81 1.05 -9.67 8.96
CA LYS A 81 0.07 -8.98 8.12
C LYS A 81 0.44 -7.53 7.84
N PHE A 82 1.02 -6.83 8.81
CA PHE A 82 1.58 -5.51 8.58
C PHE A 82 2.71 -5.56 7.55
N LEU A 83 3.67 -6.49 7.71
CA LEU A 83 4.77 -6.67 6.75
C LEU A 83 4.26 -7.03 5.35
N GLN A 84 3.25 -7.88 5.22
CA GLN A 84 2.62 -8.20 3.93
C GLN A 84 2.01 -6.95 3.27
N THR A 85 1.38 -6.09 4.08
CA THR A 85 0.69 -4.88 3.58
C THR A 85 1.65 -3.83 3.03
N ILE A 86 2.83 -3.67 3.63
CA ILE A 86 3.83 -2.69 3.16
C ILE A 86 4.58 -3.16 1.91
N VAL A 87 4.63 -4.47 1.67
CA VAL A 87 5.34 -5.05 0.52
C VAL A 87 4.53 -4.92 -0.78
N LYS A 88 3.20 -4.98 -0.70
CA LYS A 88 2.29 -4.89 -1.84
C LYS A 88 1.14 -3.91 -1.55
N ALA A 89 1.06 -2.83 -2.32
CA ALA A 89 0.02 -1.81 -2.19
C ALA A 89 -0.60 -1.48 -3.56
N GLU A 90 -1.92 -1.34 -3.63
CA GLU A 90 -2.65 -1.03 -4.89
C GLU A 90 -2.34 -2.01 -6.05
N SER A 91 -2.13 -3.29 -5.73
CA SER A 91 -1.68 -4.33 -6.68
C SER A 91 -0.30 -4.06 -7.32
N LYS A 92 0.50 -3.16 -6.74
CA LYS A 92 1.88 -2.89 -7.12
C LYS A 92 2.83 -3.40 -6.04
N PHE A 93 3.94 -3.97 -6.49
CA PHE A 93 5.02 -4.46 -5.63
C PHE A 93 6.02 -3.34 -5.37
N ILE A 94 6.54 -3.29 -4.14
CA ILE A 94 7.50 -2.26 -3.74
C ILE A 94 8.84 -2.95 -3.46
N LYS A 95 9.70 -3.04 -4.49
CA LYS A 95 10.98 -3.77 -4.41
C LYS A 95 11.84 -3.39 -3.20
N LYS A 96 11.93 -2.09 -2.89
CA LYS A 96 12.63 -1.61 -1.70
C LYS A 96 12.08 -2.22 -0.40
N CYS A 97 10.76 -2.32 -0.26
CA CYS A 97 10.15 -2.93 0.92
C CYS A 97 10.35 -4.45 0.93
N GLN A 98 10.24 -5.12 -0.22
CA GLN A 98 10.55 -6.53 -0.37
C GLN A 98 11.96 -6.85 0.15
N ASP A 99 12.95 -6.07 -0.29
CA ASP A 99 14.36 -6.28 0.05
C ASP A 99 14.62 -6.07 1.55
N ILE A 100 14.10 -4.97 2.13
CA ILE A 100 14.25 -4.65 3.55
C ILE A 100 13.59 -5.72 4.41
N VAL A 101 12.33 -6.07 4.14
CA VAL A 101 11.61 -7.10 4.89
C VAL A 101 12.34 -8.43 4.80
N MET A 102 12.78 -8.84 3.61
CA MET A 102 13.51 -10.09 3.43
C MET A 102 14.88 -10.10 4.13
N ALA A 103 15.58 -8.97 4.17
CA ALA A 103 16.83 -8.84 4.89
C ALA A 103 16.63 -8.99 6.41
N GLU A 104 15.67 -8.25 6.98
CA GLU A 104 15.38 -8.28 8.41
C GLU A 104 14.86 -9.66 8.88
N LEU A 105 13.98 -10.30 8.11
CA LEU A 105 13.50 -11.65 8.43
C LEU A 105 14.64 -12.68 8.47
N VAL A 106 15.57 -12.62 7.51
CA VAL A 106 16.73 -13.54 7.47
C VAL A 106 17.71 -13.24 8.60
N ASN A 107 17.91 -11.97 8.96
CA ASN A 107 18.76 -11.59 10.07
C ASN A 107 18.21 -12.09 11.41
N ALA A 108 16.89 -12.07 11.59
CA ALA A 108 16.21 -12.58 12.78
C ALA A 108 16.26 -14.11 12.90
N GLY A 109 16.51 -14.82 11.80
CA GLY A 109 16.73 -16.27 11.79
C GLY A 109 15.54 -17.06 12.35
N GLU A 110 15.82 -18.13 13.12
CA GLU A 110 14.83 -19.09 13.61
C GLU A 110 13.81 -18.51 14.62
N ASP A 111 14.12 -17.36 15.23
CA ASP A 111 13.19 -16.69 16.16
C ASP A 111 11.92 -16.23 15.42
N VAL A 112 12.07 -15.82 14.15
CA VAL A 112 10.98 -15.36 13.28
C VAL A 112 10.62 -16.40 12.21
N LEU A 113 11.63 -17.01 11.57
CA LEU A 113 11.49 -17.94 10.46
C LEU A 113 11.32 -19.38 10.96
N VAL A 114 10.07 -19.87 10.97
CA VAL A 114 9.73 -21.22 11.41
C VAL A 114 9.32 -22.08 10.22
N PHE A 115 10.19 -23.03 9.87
CA PHE A 115 9.95 -24.01 8.82
C PHE A 115 9.87 -25.43 9.40
N TYR A 116 9.02 -26.26 8.80
CA TYR A 116 8.78 -27.64 9.23
C TYR A 116 9.41 -28.63 8.22
N ASN A 117 10.72 -28.50 8.03
CA ASN A 117 11.47 -29.14 6.93
C ASN A 117 12.01 -30.53 7.30
N ASP A 118 12.31 -30.81 8.57
CA ASP A 118 12.72 -32.14 9.01
C ASP A 118 11.52 -33.06 9.27
N ARG A 119 11.78 -34.37 9.38
CA ARG A 119 10.72 -35.37 9.53
C ARG A 119 9.89 -35.20 10.80
N ALA A 120 10.49 -34.76 11.91
CA ALA A 120 9.79 -34.59 13.17
C ALA A 120 8.95 -33.30 13.16
N SER A 121 9.53 -32.18 12.71
CA SER A 121 8.80 -30.93 12.57
C SER A 121 7.67 -31.03 11.55
N PHE A 122 7.86 -31.73 10.43
CA PHE A 122 6.78 -31.98 9.46
C PHE A 122 5.60 -32.74 10.08
N GLN A 123 5.86 -33.73 10.94
CA GLN A 123 4.80 -34.45 11.64
C GLN A 123 4.02 -33.53 12.61
N THR A 124 4.69 -32.56 13.22
CA THR A 124 4.06 -31.52 14.02
C THR A 124 3.14 -30.65 13.15
N LEU A 125 3.59 -30.23 11.96
CA LEU A 125 2.76 -29.49 11.00
C LEU A 125 1.49 -30.27 10.61
N VAL A 126 1.63 -31.55 10.30
CA VAL A 126 0.49 -32.44 10.01
C VAL A 126 -0.47 -32.53 11.19
N THR A 127 0.05 -32.62 12.42
CA THR A 127 -0.77 -32.68 13.63
C THR A 127 -1.56 -31.39 13.84
N MET A 128 -0.94 -30.22 13.59
CA MET A 128 -1.62 -28.93 13.65
C MET A 128 -2.69 -28.80 12.56
N MET A 129 -2.44 -29.28 11.34
CA MET A 129 -3.44 -29.26 10.26
C MET A 129 -4.67 -30.13 10.56
N ARG A 130 -4.50 -31.23 11.31
CA ARG A 130 -5.60 -32.09 11.76
C ARG A 130 -6.39 -31.50 12.94
N SER A 131 -5.82 -30.53 13.65
CA SER A 131 -6.41 -29.92 14.84
C SER A 131 -7.35 -28.77 14.46
N GLU A 132 -8.66 -28.95 14.64
CA GLU A 132 -9.64 -27.88 14.40
C GLU A 132 -9.38 -26.64 15.27
N ARG A 133 -8.88 -26.83 16.50
CA ARG A 133 -8.54 -25.74 17.39
C ARG A 133 -7.46 -24.84 16.79
N ASP A 134 -6.39 -25.44 16.25
CA ASP A 134 -5.28 -24.70 15.66
C ASP A 134 -5.69 -24.02 14.35
N ARG A 135 -6.67 -24.59 13.62
CA ARG A 135 -7.25 -23.97 12.42
C ARG A 135 -8.15 -22.76 12.73
N MET A 136 -8.88 -22.79 13.84
CA MET A 136 -9.79 -21.70 14.21
C MET A 136 -9.11 -20.56 14.98
N ASP A 137 -7.99 -20.83 15.66
CA ASP A 137 -7.25 -19.83 16.41
C ASP A 137 -6.37 -18.97 15.48
N GLN A 138 -6.67 -17.68 15.39
CA GLN A 138 -5.91 -16.72 14.57
C GLN A 138 -4.48 -16.48 15.06
N ASN A 139 -4.15 -16.87 16.29
CA ASN A 139 -2.81 -16.77 16.87
C ASN A 139 -2.10 -18.12 16.94
N SER A 140 -2.62 -19.16 16.28
CA SER A 140 -1.98 -20.48 16.31
C SER A 140 -0.63 -20.48 15.56
N PRO A 141 0.29 -21.39 15.93
CA PRO A 141 1.54 -21.57 15.18
C PRO A 141 1.31 -21.96 13.71
N LEU A 142 0.19 -22.64 13.41
CA LEU A 142 -0.23 -22.96 12.05
C LEU A 142 -0.55 -21.69 11.26
N MET A 143 -1.38 -20.80 11.82
CA MET A 143 -1.76 -19.54 11.15
C MET A 143 -0.56 -18.63 10.96
N TYR A 144 0.36 -18.59 11.94
CA TYR A 144 1.64 -17.88 11.79
C TYR A 144 2.47 -18.44 10.63
N HIS A 145 2.60 -19.76 10.54
CA HIS A 145 3.35 -20.40 9.46
C HIS A 145 2.73 -20.15 8.08
N ILE A 146 1.40 -20.20 7.94
CA ILE A 146 0.71 -19.88 6.69
C ILE A 146 1.02 -18.43 6.26
N HIS A 147 0.86 -17.46 7.16
CA HIS A 147 1.13 -16.05 6.84
C HIS A 147 2.62 -15.77 6.61
N LEU A 148 3.51 -16.54 7.23
CA LEU A 148 4.95 -16.46 6.98
C LEU A 148 5.25 -16.88 5.54
N VAL A 149 4.74 -18.01 5.08
CA VAL A 149 4.94 -18.49 3.70
C VAL A 149 4.28 -17.54 2.69
N GLU A 150 3.10 -17.00 3.01
CA GLU A 150 2.45 -15.97 2.18
C GLU A 150 3.29 -14.68 2.10
N LEU A 151 3.89 -14.24 3.21
CA LEU A 151 4.78 -13.06 3.22
C LEU A 151 5.98 -13.29 2.31
N LEU A 152 6.61 -14.46 2.40
CA LEU A 152 7.72 -14.82 1.52
C LEU A 152 7.30 -14.88 0.05
N ALA A 153 6.10 -15.38 -0.25
CA ALA A 153 5.54 -15.41 -1.61
C ALA A 153 5.32 -13.98 -2.16
N VAL A 154 4.79 -13.07 -1.35
CA VAL A 154 4.59 -11.66 -1.73
C VAL A 154 5.92 -10.90 -1.85
N CYS A 155 6.94 -11.31 -1.09
CA CYS A 155 8.30 -10.78 -1.20
C CYS A 155 8.95 -11.14 -2.56
N THR A 156 8.67 -12.31 -3.12
CA THR A 156 9.22 -12.77 -4.42
C THR A 156 8.36 -12.38 -5.62
N GLU A 157 7.09 -12.02 -5.41
CA GLU A 157 6.19 -11.58 -6.46
C GLU A 157 6.74 -10.33 -7.20
N GLY A 158 6.63 -10.31 -8.53
CA GLY A 158 7.15 -9.20 -9.35
C GLY A 158 8.63 -9.29 -9.74
N LYS A 159 9.18 -10.52 -9.76
CA LYS A 159 10.51 -10.85 -10.28
C LYS A 159 11.63 -10.10 -9.56
N ASN A 160 11.81 -10.45 -8.28
CA ASN A 160 12.85 -9.86 -7.42
C ASN A 160 13.93 -10.90 -7.09
N VAL A 161 14.94 -10.97 -7.97
CA VAL A 161 16.09 -11.90 -7.89
C VAL A 161 16.68 -12.02 -6.49
N TYR A 162 16.87 -10.89 -5.78
CA TYR A 162 17.49 -10.88 -4.46
C TYR A 162 16.67 -11.70 -3.46
N THR A 163 15.36 -11.46 -3.42
CA THR A 163 14.44 -12.19 -2.56
C THR A 163 14.23 -13.63 -3.01
N GLU A 164 14.19 -13.90 -4.32
CA GLU A 164 14.05 -15.24 -4.90
C GLU A 164 15.20 -16.16 -4.47
N ILE A 165 16.45 -15.68 -4.59
CA ILE A 165 17.64 -16.46 -4.19
C ILE A 165 17.60 -16.83 -2.71
N LYS A 166 17.24 -15.88 -1.84
CA LYS A 166 17.13 -16.11 -0.40
C LYS A 166 15.98 -17.07 -0.08
N CYS A 167 14.80 -16.84 -0.64
CA CYS A 167 13.62 -17.67 -0.40
C CYS A 167 13.83 -19.11 -0.86
N ASN A 168 14.52 -19.31 -1.99
CA ASN A 168 14.88 -20.64 -2.48
C ASN A 168 15.68 -21.46 -1.46
N SER A 169 16.63 -20.82 -0.75
CA SER A 169 17.42 -21.51 0.28
C SER A 169 16.64 -21.85 1.55
N LEU A 170 15.56 -21.12 1.83
CA LEU A 170 14.75 -21.31 3.04
C LEU A 170 13.72 -22.43 2.89
N LEU A 171 13.11 -22.54 1.70
CA LEU A 171 12.05 -23.50 1.43
C LEU A 171 12.28 -24.21 0.07
N PRO A 172 13.03 -25.32 0.06
CA PRO A 172 13.34 -26.07 -1.15
C PRO A 172 12.13 -26.69 -1.84
N LEU A 173 12.25 -26.95 -3.14
CA LEU A 173 11.18 -27.54 -3.97
C LEU A 173 10.70 -28.89 -3.42
N ASP A 174 11.60 -29.75 -2.94
CA ASP A 174 11.27 -31.04 -2.35
C ASP A 174 10.32 -30.93 -1.15
N ASP A 175 10.57 -29.96 -0.26
CA ASP A 175 9.75 -29.73 0.92
C ASP A 175 8.38 -29.17 0.55
N ILE A 176 8.30 -28.27 -0.45
CA ILE A 176 7.03 -27.76 -0.98
C ILE A 176 6.17 -28.91 -1.50
N VAL A 177 6.75 -29.78 -2.35
CA VAL A 177 6.03 -30.91 -2.93
C VAL A 177 5.59 -31.87 -1.84
N ARG A 178 6.44 -32.16 -0.85
CA ARG A 178 6.10 -33.02 0.28
C ARG A 178 4.92 -32.49 1.09
N VAL A 179 4.87 -31.19 1.37
CA VAL A 179 3.80 -30.56 2.14
C VAL A 179 2.49 -30.56 1.35
N VAL A 180 2.51 -30.10 0.09
CA VAL A 180 1.27 -29.94 -0.71
C VAL A 180 0.65 -31.28 -1.08
N THR A 181 1.47 -32.31 -1.35
CA THR A 181 0.98 -33.63 -1.75
C THR A 181 0.50 -34.51 -0.59
N HIS A 182 0.70 -34.07 0.66
CA HIS A 182 0.24 -34.81 1.83
C HIS A 182 -1.29 -34.86 1.92
N GLU A 183 -1.86 -36.01 2.29
CA GLU A 183 -3.32 -36.24 2.29
C GLU A 183 -4.08 -35.29 3.24
N ASP A 184 -3.48 -34.97 4.39
CA ASP A 184 -4.08 -34.05 5.37
C ASP A 184 -3.77 -32.57 5.13
N CYS A 185 -3.20 -32.20 3.97
CA CYS A 185 -2.88 -30.81 3.68
C CYS A 185 -4.15 -29.99 3.43
N ILE A 186 -4.37 -28.96 4.26
CA ILE A 186 -5.55 -28.10 4.17
C ILE A 186 -5.40 -27.04 3.05
N PRO A 187 -6.51 -26.57 2.46
CA PRO A 187 -6.47 -25.59 1.36
C PRO A 187 -5.69 -24.31 1.67
N GLU A 188 -5.75 -23.81 2.90
CA GLU A 188 -5.04 -22.61 3.36
C GLU A 188 -3.51 -22.77 3.23
N VAL A 189 -2.98 -23.93 3.61
CA VAL A 189 -1.55 -24.26 3.46
C VAL A 189 -1.22 -24.44 1.99
N LYS A 190 -2.08 -25.12 1.21
CA LYS A 190 -1.87 -25.28 -0.23
C LYS A 190 -1.81 -23.93 -0.96
N ILE A 191 -2.66 -22.97 -0.60
CA ILE A 191 -2.66 -21.61 -1.19
C ILE A 191 -1.29 -20.95 -0.96
N ALA A 192 -0.83 -20.89 0.30
CA ALA A 192 0.42 -20.25 0.64
C ALA A 192 1.63 -20.87 -0.08
N TYR A 193 1.74 -22.20 -0.02
CA TYR A 193 2.86 -22.93 -0.63
C TYR A 193 2.86 -22.89 -2.15
N ILE A 194 1.69 -22.96 -2.80
CA ILE A 194 1.61 -22.90 -4.27
C ILE A 194 1.82 -21.48 -4.79
N ASN A 195 1.36 -20.44 -4.09
CA ASN A 195 1.70 -19.07 -4.43
C ASN A 195 3.22 -18.82 -4.28
N PHE A 196 3.82 -19.34 -3.21
CA PHE A 196 5.27 -19.30 -3.04
C PHE A 196 6.00 -20.02 -4.18
N LEU A 197 5.58 -21.23 -4.54
CA LEU A 197 6.14 -21.97 -5.67
C LEU A 197 6.01 -21.21 -6.99
N ASN A 198 4.85 -20.60 -7.24
CA ASN A 198 4.58 -19.84 -8.44
C ASN A 198 5.54 -18.65 -8.55
N HIS A 199 5.67 -17.82 -7.52
CA HIS A 199 6.48 -16.61 -7.57
C HIS A 199 7.98 -16.84 -7.36
N CYS A 200 8.37 -17.88 -6.61
CA CYS A 200 9.77 -18.16 -6.29
C CYS A 200 10.44 -19.19 -7.22
N TYR A 201 9.68 -19.95 -8.01
CA TYR A 201 10.26 -20.97 -8.92
C TYR A 201 9.73 -20.92 -10.36
N VAL A 202 8.47 -20.51 -10.60
CA VAL A 202 7.84 -20.57 -11.93
C VAL A 202 7.89 -19.22 -12.66
N ASP A 203 7.42 -18.14 -12.01
CA ASP A 203 7.42 -16.76 -12.50
C ASP A 203 8.59 -15.95 -11.94
N THR A 204 9.80 -16.51 -12.04
CA THR A 204 11.02 -15.88 -11.54
C THR A 204 11.70 -15.02 -12.59
N GLU A 205 12.60 -14.15 -12.14
CA GLU A 205 13.51 -13.44 -13.06
C GLU A 205 14.55 -14.39 -13.65
N VAL A 206 15.15 -15.24 -12.79
CA VAL A 206 16.11 -16.26 -13.21
C VAL A 206 15.41 -17.60 -13.29
N GLU A 207 15.41 -18.17 -14.49
CA GLU A 207 14.70 -19.41 -14.78
C GLU A 207 15.28 -20.61 -14.01
N MET A 208 14.39 -21.35 -13.35
CA MET A 208 14.74 -22.54 -12.58
C MET A 208 14.56 -23.79 -13.45
N LYS A 209 15.65 -24.30 -14.05
CA LYS A 209 15.55 -25.49 -14.93
C LYS A 209 14.95 -26.71 -14.24
N GLU A 210 15.16 -26.84 -12.94
CA GLU A 210 14.69 -27.97 -12.14
C GLU A 210 13.17 -28.18 -12.20
N ILE A 211 12.37 -27.12 -12.28
CA ILE A 211 10.90 -27.25 -12.36
C ILE A 211 10.42 -27.87 -13.67
N TYR A 212 11.22 -27.82 -14.74
CA TYR A 212 10.87 -28.37 -16.06
C TYR A 212 11.48 -29.74 -16.34
N THR A 213 12.56 -30.10 -15.63
CA THR A 213 13.28 -31.38 -15.82
C THR A 213 12.91 -32.43 -14.77
N SER A 214 12.50 -32.01 -13.58
CA SER A 214 12.14 -32.91 -12.49
C SER A 214 10.68 -33.39 -12.57
N ASN A 215 10.34 -34.43 -11.79
CA ASN A 215 8.97 -34.92 -11.67
C ASN A 215 8.10 -34.11 -10.68
N HIS A 216 8.66 -33.07 -10.03
CA HIS A 216 8.00 -32.34 -8.95
C HIS A 216 6.69 -31.68 -9.40
N MET A 217 6.72 -30.91 -10.49
CA MET A 217 5.53 -30.25 -11.03
C MET A 217 4.47 -31.26 -11.48
N TRP A 218 4.88 -32.41 -12.03
CA TRP A 218 3.95 -33.45 -12.44
C TRP A 218 3.24 -34.12 -11.27
N LYS A 219 3.94 -34.38 -10.16
CA LYS A 219 3.31 -34.85 -8.91
C LYS A 219 2.31 -33.83 -8.37
N LEU A 220 2.63 -32.55 -8.47
CA LEU A 220 1.71 -31.48 -8.07
C LEU A 220 0.49 -31.40 -8.98
N PHE A 221 0.64 -31.52 -10.29
CA PHE A 221 -0.50 -31.57 -11.22
C PHE A 221 -1.42 -32.76 -10.95
N GLU A 222 -0.85 -33.94 -10.68
CA GLU A 222 -1.63 -35.11 -10.25
C GLU A 222 -2.40 -34.85 -8.94
N ASN A 223 -1.80 -34.13 -7.98
CA ASN A 223 -2.49 -33.72 -6.76
C ASN A 223 -3.60 -32.68 -7.03
N PHE A 224 -3.33 -31.67 -7.86
CA PHE A 224 -4.31 -30.65 -8.24
C PHE A 224 -5.52 -31.27 -8.93
N LEU A 225 -5.35 -32.32 -9.74
CA LEU A 225 -6.45 -33.05 -10.35
C LEU A 225 -7.45 -33.58 -9.33
N VAL A 226 -6.98 -34.10 -8.20
CA VAL A 226 -7.84 -34.61 -7.12
C VAL A 226 -8.69 -33.47 -6.56
N ASP A 227 -8.08 -32.32 -6.28
CA ASP A 227 -8.78 -31.14 -5.74
C ASP A 227 -9.77 -30.53 -6.75
N ILE A 228 -9.37 -30.40 -8.03
CA ILE A 228 -10.23 -29.92 -9.11
C ILE A 228 -11.44 -30.84 -9.30
N CYS A 229 -11.24 -32.16 -9.26
CA CYS A 229 -12.33 -33.13 -9.36
C CYS A 229 -13.27 -33.05 -8.14
N ARG A 230 -12.74 -32.84 -6.94
CA ARG A 230 -13.55 -32.64 -5.73
C ARG A 230 -14.44 -31.40 -5.83
N VAL A 231 -13.90 -30.28 -6.31
CA VAL A 231 -14.64 -29.02 -6.49
C VAL A 231 -15.69 -29.13 -7.61
N SER A 232 -15.35 -29.76 -8.74
CA SER A 232 -16.29 -29.90 -9.87
C SER A 232 -17.42 -30.91 -9.62
N ASN A 233 -17.23 -31.90 -8.75
CA ASN A 233 -18.27 -32.88 -8.42
C ASN A 233 -19.22 -32.41 -7.31
N ASN A 234 -18.76 -31.55 -6.39
CA ASN A 234 -19.56 -31.04 -5.26
C ASN A 234 -20.44 -29.83 -5.65
N THR A 235 -21.33 -30.02 -6.63
CA THR A 235 -22.16 -28.92 -7.18
C THR A 235 -23.55 -28.77 -6.54
N SER A 236 -24.02 -29.76 -5.78
CA SER A 236 -25.40 -29.83 -5.28
C SER A 236 -25.61 -29.24 -3.87
N ASP A 237 -24.66 -29.42 -2.94
CA ASP A 237 -24.76 -28.88 -1.57
C ASP A 237 -23.97 -27.57 -1.41
N ARG A 238 -24.54 -26.47 -1.92
CA ARG A 238 -23.94 -25.13 -1.80
C ARG A 238 -23.93 -24.57 -0.37
N LYS A 239 -24.73 -25.12 0.55
CA LYS A 239 -24.81 -24.61 1.93
C LYS A 239 -23.59 -25.02 2.78
N HIS A 240 -22.94 -26.12 2.42
CA HIS A 240 -21.73 -26.62 3.06
C HIS A 240 -20.53 -26.64 2.09
N ALA A 241 -20.55 -25.75 1.09
CA ALA A 241 -19.45 -25.61 0.15
C ALA A 241 -18.17 -25.15 0.86
N ASP A 242 -17.05 -25.81 0.58
CA ASP A 242 -15.73 -25.40 1.03
C ASP A 242 -15.24 -24.24 0.15
N THR A 243 -15.55 -23.02 0.55
CA THR A 243 -15.22 -21.80 -0.20
C THR A 243 -13.70 -21.59 -0.34
N VAL A 244 -12.91 -22.09 0.60
CA VAL A 244 -11.45 -21.95 0.57
C VAL A 244 -10.87 -22.89 -0.48
N LEU A 245 -11.34 -24.14 -0.53
CA LEU A 245 -10.96 -25.09 -1.58
C LEU A 245 -11.39 -24.59 -2.98
N GLU A 246 -12.58 -23.99 -3.09
CA GLU A 246 -13.03 -23.37 -4.34
C GLU A 246 -12.12 -22.22 -4.78
N SER A 247 -11.74 -21.33 -3.87
CA SER A 247 -10.79 -20.24 -4.15
C SER A 247 -9.42 -20.78 -4.55
N TYR A 248 -8.90 -21.76 -3.81
CA TYR A 248 -7.64 -22.43 -4.13
C TYR A 248 -7.63 -22.99 -5.55
N VAL A 249 -8.68 -23.74 -5.93
CA VAL A 249 -8.77 -24.33 -7.26
C VAL A 249 -8.94 -23.28 -8.35
N THR A 250 -9.81 -22.29 -8.14
CA THR A 250 -10.17 -21.32 -9.19
C THR A 250 -9.17 -20.18 -9.37
N GLU A 251 -8.36 -19.89 -8.36
CA GLU A 251 -7.39 -18.80 -8.36
C GLU A 251 -5.95 -19.36 -8.35
N THR A 252 -5.54 -20.03 -7.28
CA THR A 252 -4.15 -20.47 -7.09
C THR A 252 -3.73 -21.57 -8.08
N VAL A 253 -4.53 -22.64 -8.22
CA VAL A 253 -4.23 -23.73 -9.15
C VAL A 253 -4.31 -23.26 -10.60
N MET A 254 -5.34 -22.48 -10.96
CA MET A 254 -5.44 -21.92 -12.31
C MET A 254 -4.25 -21.00 -12.62
N SER A 255 -3.82 -20.18 -11.65
CA SER A 255 -2.67 -19.28 -11.82
C SER A 255 -1.39 -20.05 -12.10
N ILE A 256 -0.98 -21.00 -11.23
CA ILE A 256 0.27 -21.72 -11.42
C ILE A 256 0.28 -22.57 -12.70
N VAL A 257 -0.86 -23.21 -13.05
CA VAL A 257 -0.97 -23.99 -14.30
C VAL A 257 -0.83 -23.06 -15.50
N THR A 258 -1.51 -21.91 -15.48
CA THR A 258 -1.43 -20.91 -16.55
C THR A 258 0.01 -20.40 -16.71
N THR A 259 0.65 -19.98 -15.61
CA THR A 259 2.03 -19.48 -15.61
C THR A 259 3.01 -20.53 -16.11
N PHE A 260 2.95 -21.75 -15.58
CA PHE A 260 3.86 -22.83 -15.95
C PHE A 260 3.79 -23.16 -17.45
N PHE A 261 2.59 -23.32 -17.99
CA PHE A 261 2.40 -23.67 -19.41
C PHE A 261 2.53 -22.49 -20.37
N SER A 262 2.47 -21.24 -19.88
CA SER A 262 2.79 -20.06 -20.69
C SER A 262 4.30 -19.86 -20.88
N SER A 263 5.13 -20.53 -20.08
CA SER A 263 6.59 -20.42 -20.17
C SER A 263 7.13 -21.10 -21.43
N PRO A 264 7.99 -20.43 -22.22
CA PRO A 264 8.59 -21.01 -23.43
C PRO A 264 9.52 -22.20 -23.12
N PHE A 265 9.95 -22.38 -21.87
CA PHE A 265 10.79 -23.53 -21.47
C PHE A 265 9.97 -24.76 -21.15
N SER A 266 8.69 -24.58 -20.80
CA SER A 266 7.77 -25.70 -20.77
C SER A 266 7.72 -26.38 -22.15
N ASP A 267 7.89 -25.62 -23.25
CA ASP A 267 7.92 -26.09 -24.65
C ASP A 267 9.10 -27.00 -24.98
N GLN A 268 10.22 -26.80 -24.30
CA GLN A 268 11.44 -27.58 -24.51
C GLN A 268 11.50 -28.84 -23.62
N SER A 269 10.59 -28.97 -22.65
CA SER A 269 10.57 -30.13 -21.76
C SER A 269 10.08 -31.39 -22.48
N THR A 270 10.93 -32.42 -22.51
CA THR A 270 10.60 -33.76 -23.02
C THR A 270 9.60 -34.51 -22.13
N SER A 271 9.42 -34.07 -20.88
CA SER A 271 8.51 -34.70 -19.91
C SER A 271 7.04 -34.64 -20.34
N LEU A 272 6.63 -33.60 -21.08
CA LEU A 272 5.24 -33.48 -21.52
C LEU A 272 4.84 -34.59 -22.51
N GLN A 273 5.78 -35.08 -23.33
CA GLN A 273 5.50 -36.14 -24.30
C GLN A 273 5.12 -37.47 -23.62
N THR A 274 5.72 -37.77 -22.47
CA THR A 274 5.42 -39.00 -21.70
C THR A 274 4.26 -38.82 -20.71
N ARG A 275 3.86 -37.58 -20.44
CA ARG A 275 2.80 -37.21 -19.47
C ARG A 275 1.54 -36.63 -20.11
N GLN A 276 1.37 -36.80 -21.43
CA GLN A 276 0.18 -36.35 -22.17
C GLN A 276 -1.15 -36.75 -21.49
N PRO A 277 -1.33 -37.97 -20.92
CA PRO A 277 -2.59 -38.32 -20.25
C PRO A 277 -2.94 -37.40 -19.08
N VAL A 278 -1.97 -37.05 -18.24
CA VAL A 278 -2.17 -36.15 -17.08
C VAL A 278 -2.55 -34.76 -17.57
N PHE A 279 -1.87 -34.27 -18.61
CA PHE A 279 -2.18 -32.99 -19.24
C PHE A 279 -3.61 -32.94 -19.81
N VAL A 280 -4.04 -33.97 -20.55
CA VAL A 280 -5.40 -34.03 -21.10
C VAL A 280 -6.44 -34.12 -19.96
N GLN A 281 -6.18 -34.90 -18.92
CA GLN A 281 -7.03 -34.96 -17.73
C GLN A 281 -7.13 -33.59 -17.04
N GLN A 282 -6.03 -32.83 -16.97
CA GLN A 282 -6.02 -31.47 -16.41
C GLN A 282 -6.95 -30.56 -17.21
N LEU A 283 -6.81 -30.52 -18.53
CA LEU A 283 -7.67 -29.71 -19.40
C LEU A 283 -9.15 -30.10 -19.23
N GLN A 284 -9.46 -31.40 -19.21
CA GLN A 284 -10.84 -31.88 -18.97
C GLN A 284 -11.38 -31.45 -17.60
N ALA A 285 -10.57 -31.57 -16.55
CA ALA A 285 -10.97 -31.23 -15.20
C ALA A 285 -11.21 -29.72 -15.04
N VAL A 286 -10.32 -28.88 -15.57
CA VAL A 286 -10.49 -27.42 -15.60
C VAL A 286 -11.72 -27.02 -16.41
N PHE A 287 -11.96 -27.68 -17.55
CA PHE A 287 -13.14 -27.43 -18.38
C PHE A 287 -14.45 -27.76 -17.64
N ARG A 288 -14.47 -28.84 -16.83
CA ARG A 288 -15.62 -29.15 -15.96
C ARG A 288 -15.86 -28.06 -14.91
N VAL A 289 -14.80 -27.52 -14.30
CA VAL A 289 -14.93 -26.39 -13.35
C VAL A 289 -15.58 -25.19 -14.02
N TYR A 290 -15.23 -24.83 -15.26
CA TYR A 290 -15.84 -23.69 -15.98
C TYR A 290 -17.38 -23.76 -16.07
N HIS A 291 -17.94 -24.97 -16.09
CA HIS A 291 -19.39 -25.20 -16.19
C HIS A 291 -20.09 -25.19 -14.83
N CYS A 292 -19.36 -24.96 -13.74
CA CYS A 292 -19.94 -24.79 -12.43
C CYS A 292 -20.72 -23.46 -12.35
N ASN A 293 -22.02 -23.56 -12.05
CA ASN A 293 -22.92 -22.41 -12.02
C ASN A 293 -22.64 -21.41 -10.89
N TRP A 294 -21.83 -21.79 -9.91
CA TRP A 294 -21.50 -20.97 -8.74
C TRP A 294 -20.30 -20.04 -8.94
N LEU A 295 -19.56 -20.17 -10.05
CA LEU A 295 -18.38 -19.35 -10.32
C LEU A 295 -18.72 -17.86 -10.44
N VAL A 296 -17.96 -17.04 -9.71
CA VAL A 296 -18.01 -15.57 -9.80
C VAL A 296 -17.28 -15.11 -11.08
N PRO A 297 -17.64 -13.98 -11.72
CA PRO A 297 -17.02 -13.55 -12.99
C PRO A 297 -15.48 -13.50 -12.98
N VAL A 298 -14.86 -13.09 -11.88
CA VAL A 298 -13.39 -13.04 -11.72
C VAL A 298 -12.80 -14.46 -11.76
N GLN A 299 -13.32 -15.38 -10.96
CA GLN A 299 -12.92 -16.79 -10.94
C GLN A 299 -13.15 -17.45 -12.31
N LYS A 300 -14.28 -17.16 -12.95
CA LYS A 300 -14.58 -17.67 -14.28
C LYS A 300 -13.59 -17.19 -15.33
N GLY A 301 -13.15 -15.93 -15.24
CA GLY A 301 -12.09 -15.37 -16.10
C GLY A 301 -10.74 -16.07 -15.89
N SER A 302 -10.36 -16.36 -14.65
CA SER A 302 -9.15 -17.14 -14.31
C SER A 302 -9.19 -18.55 -14.92
N VAL A 303 -10.31 -19.25 -14.75
CA VAL A 303 -10.51 -20.59 -15.34
C VAL A 303 -10.49 -20.53 -16.88
N GLU A 304 -11.13 -19.53 -17.50
CA GLU A 304 -11.11 -19.36 -18.96
C GLU A 304 -9.70 -19.09 -19.50
N SER A 305 -8.90 -18.29 -18.80
CA SER A 305 -7.50 -18.04 -19.13
C SER A 305 -6.68 -19.33 -19.08
N CYS A 306 -6.85 -20.14 -18.04
CA CYS A 306 -6.19 -21.44 -17.91
C CYS A 306 -6.59 -22.41 -19.04
N ILE A 307 -7.88 -22.50 -19.38
CA ILE A 307 -8.35 -23.33 -20.51
C ILE A 307 -7.71 -22.89 -21.81
N LYS A 308 -7.58 -21.58 -22.03
CA LYS A 308 -7.00 -21.02 -23.25
C LYS A 308 -5.54 -21.44 -23.39
N VAL A 309 -4.73 -21.24 -22.35
CA VAL A 309 -3.31 -21.62 -22.36
C VAL A 309 -3.13 -23.12 -22.59
N LEU A 310 -3.87 -23.96 -21.86
CA LEU A 310 -3.80 -25.41 -22.04
C LEU A 310 -4.23 -25.83 -23.46
N SER A 311 -5.28 -25.22 -24.02
CA SER A 311 -5.71 -25.48 -25.40
C SER A 311 -4.66 -25.07 -26.42
N ASP A 312 -4.04 -23.90 -26.25
CA ASP A 312 -3.02 -23.38 -27.17
C ASP A 312 -1.76 -24.26 -27.14
N VAL A 313 -1.33 -24.71 -25.96
CA VAL A 313 -0.21 -25.66 -25.80
C VAL A 313 -0.52 -27.02 -26.45
N ALA A 314 -1.74 -27.53 -26.30
CA ALA A 314 -2.13 -28.78 -26.91
C ALA A 314 -2.09 -28.73 -28.44
N LYS A 315 -2.57 -27.63 -29.03
CA LYS A 315 -2.51 -27.38 -30.48
C LYS A 315 -1.08 -27.20 -30.96
N GLY A 316 -0.28 -26.40 -30.26
CA GLY A 316 1.11 -26.14 -30.61
C GLY A 316 1.99 -27.40 -30.63
N ARG A 317 1.67 -28.39 -29.77
CA ARG A 317 2.42 -29.65 -29.65
C ARG A 317 1.74 -30.87 -30.26
N ALA A 318 0.64 -30.68 -30.98
CA ALA A 318 -0.17 -31.76 -31.55
C ALA A 318 -0.53 -32.87 -30.53
N ILE A 319 -0.85 -32.47 -29.30
CA ILE A 319 -1.31 -33.40 -28.26
C ILE A 319 -2.74 -33.84 -28.62
N ALA A 320 -2.97 -35.15 -28.70
CA ALA A 320 -4.27 -35.70 -29.01
C ALA A 320 -5.27 -35.42 -27.88
N ILE A 321 -6.17 -34.46 -28.09
CA ILE A 321 -7.31 -34.19 -27.22
C ILE A 321 -8.55 -34.94 -27.78
N PRO A 322 -9.42 -35.51 -26.92
CA PRO A 322 -10.70 -36.06 -27.37
C PRO A 322 -11.52 -35.05 -28.16
N VAL A 323 -12.03 -35.45 -29.32
CA VAL A 323 -12.71 -34.57 -30.30
C VAL A 323 -13.87 -33.79 -29.68
N ASP A 324 -14.62 -34.42 -28.77
CA ASP A 324 -15.72 -33.76 -28.06
C ASP A 324 -15.25 -32.61 -27.17
N LEU A 325 -14.10 -32.77 -26.50
CA LEU A 325 -13.53 -31.73 -25.64
C LEU A 325 -12.97 -30.59 -26.49
N ASP A 326 -12.25 -30.88 -27.57
CA ASP A 326 -11.73 -29.86 -28.48
C ASP A 326 -12.87 -29.02 -29.10
N GLY A 327 -13.94 -29.67 -29.56
CA GLY A 327 -15.13 -28.98 -30.06
C GLY A 327 -15.81 -28.09 -29.01
N GLN A 328 -15.90 -28.55 -27.76
CA GLN A 328 -16.49 -27.77 -26.66
C GLN A 328 -15.63 -26.57 -26.25
N VAL A 329 -14.30 -26.74 -26.20
CA VAL A 329 -13.34 -25.66 -25.90
C VAL A 329 -13.35 -24.60 -27.00
N ASN A 330 -13.33 -25.00 -28.27
CA ASN A 330 -13.40 -24.05 -29.39
C ASN A 330 -14.72 -23.25 -29.38
N ASN A 331 -15.85 -23.90 -29.04
CA ASN A 331 -17.15 -23.24 -28.91
C ASN A 331 -17.20 -22.22 -27.75
N LEU A 332 -16.47 -22.47 -26.65
CA LEU A 332 -16.38 -21.55 -25.51
C LEU A 332 -15.81 -20.20 -25.96
N PHE A 333 -14.69 -20.20 -26.69
CA PHE A 333 -14.06 -18.96 -27.16
C PHE A 333 -14.83 -18.25 -28.27
N VAL A 334 -15.57 -18.99 -29.11
CA VAL A 334 -16.49 -18.38 -30.09
C VAL A 334 -17.66 -17.68 -29.40
N LYS A 335 -18.21 -18.26 -28.32
CA LYS A 335 -19.27 -17.62 -27.52
C LYS A 335 -18.75 -16.42 -26.74
N SER A 336 -17.57 -16.50 -26.12
CA SER A 336 -16.93 -15.38 -25.43
C SER A 336 -16.68 -14.20 -26.36
N ASN A 337 -16.14 -14.44 -27.56
CA ASN A 337 -15.95 -13.40 -28.58
C ASN A 337 -17.28 -12.77 -29.03
N ASN A 338 -18.34 -13.56 -29.19
CA ASN A 338 -19.67 -13.04 -29.55
C ASN A 338 -20.30 -12.20 -28.44
N ILE A 339 -20.11 -12.54 -27.16
CA ILE A 339 -20.60 -11.76 -26.01
C ILE A 339 -19.79 -10.48 -25.87
N VAL A 340 -18.46 -10.52 -26.00
CA VAL A 340 -17.60 -9.34 -25.97
C VAL A 340 -17.91 -8.40 -27.12
N GLN A 341 -18.13 -8.91 -28.33
CA GLN A 341 -18.56 -8.09 -29.47
C GLN A 341 -19.96 -7.51 -29.29
N LYS A 342 -20.94 -8.29 -28.79
CA LYS A 342 -22.29 -7.77 -28.47
C LYS A 342 -22.25 -6.74 -27.34
N THR A 343 -21.41 -6.94 -26.33
CA THR A 343 -21.23 -6.01 -25.22
C THR A 343 -20.55 -4.75 -25.73
N ALA A 344 -19.41 -4.83 -26.42
CA ALA A 344 -18.77 -3.68 -27.06
C ALA A 344 -19.71 -2.93 -28.04
N MET A 345 -20.55 -3.65 -28.79
CA MET A 345 -21.58 -3.09 -29.65
C MET A 345 -22.68 -2.37 -28.85
N SER A 346 -23.16 -2.98 -27.77
CA SER A 346 -24.16 -2.42 -26.86
C SER A 346 -23.62 -1.21 -26.09
N TRP A 347 -22.36 -1.24 -25.67
CA TRP A 347 -21.64 -0.11 -25.06
C TRP A 347 -21.45 1.02 -26.06
N ARG A 348 -21.09 0.71 -27.31
CA ARG A 348 -20.99 1.70 -28.39
C ARG A 348 -22.35 2.33 -28.74
N MET A 349 -23.44 1.56 -28.66
CA MET A 349 -24.82 2.06 -28.82
C MET A 349 -25.30 2.84 -27.59
N SER A 350 -24.90 2.42 -26.39
CA SER A 350 -25.24 3.09 -25.12
C SER A 350 -24.44 4.38 -24.94
N ALA A 351 -23.18 4.44 -25.36
CA ALA A 351 -22.36 5.67 -25.38
C ALA A 351 -22.92 6.72 -26.36
N ARG A 352 -23.58 6.29 -27.45
CA ARG A 352 -24.36 7.19 -28.33
C ARG A 352 -25.66 7.69 -27.69
N ASN A 353 -26.19 6.99 -26.69
CA ASN A 353 -27.44 7.31 -25.99
C ASN A 353 -27.23 7.81 -24.54
N ALA A 354 -25.99 7.93 -24.06
CA ALA A 354 -25.62 8.29 -22.69
C ALA A 354 -25.80 9.78 -22.35
N ALA A 355 -26.50 10.54 -23.20
CA ALA A 355 -26.88 11.92 -22.89
C ALA A 355 -28.06 12.03 -21.90
N ARG A 356 -28.79 10.93 -21.62
CA ARG A 356 -29.93 10.97 -20.71
C ARG A 356 -30.16 9.62 -20.02
N ARG A 357 -29.60 9.45 -18.83
CA ARG A 357 -30.19 8.69 -17.69
C ARG A 357 -29.16 8.56 -16.56
N ASP A 358 -29.19 9.52 -15.64
CA ASP A 358 -28.64 9.33 -14.29
C ASP A 358 -29.82 9.04 -13.35
N SER A 359 -29.90 7.81 -12.84
CA SER A 359 -30.78 7.45 -11.74
C SER A 359 -30.04 6.57 -10.74
N VAL A 360 -29.02 7.14 -10.10
CA VAL A 360 -28.45 6.66 -8.83
C VAL A 360 -28.05 7.88 -7.98
N LEU A 361 -28.74 8.05 -6.84
CA LEU A 361 -28.42 8.89 -5.67
C LEU A 361 -27.94 10.33 -5.93
N THR A 362 -28.88 11.20 -6.29
CA THR A 362 -28.69 12.65 -6.48
C THR A 362 -28.13 13.36 -5.23
N THR A 363 -28.45 12.87 -4.03
CA THR A 363 -28.01 13.49 -2.77
C THR A 363 -26.50 13.48 -2.54
N SER A 364 -25.78 12.39 -2.87
CA SER A 364 -24.32 12.28 -2.63
C SER A 364 -23.51 13.22 -3.54
N ARG A 365 -23.95 13.38 -4.78
CA ARG A 365 -23.29 14.22 -5.79
C ARG A 365 -23.44 15.71 -5.49
N ASP A 366 -24.60 16.10 -4.96
CA ASP A 366 -24.87 17.49 -4.55
C ASP A 366 -24.01 17.89 -3.35
N TYR A 367 -23.84 17.04 -2.33
CA TYR A 367 -22.95 17.33 -1.21
C TYR A 367 -21.48 17.47 -1.63
N ARG A 368 -20.99 16.59 -2.50
CA ARG A 368 -19.61 16.68 -3.01
C ARG A 368 -19.38 17.98 -3.78
N ASN A 369 -20.32 18.37 -4.64
CA ASN A 369 -20.26 19.63 -5.38
C ASN A 369 -20.32 20.84 -4.43
N ILE A 370 -21.19 20.82 -3.41
CA ILE A 370 -21.23 21.89 -2.38
C ILE A 370 -19.88 22.02 -1.66
N ILE A 371 -19.26 20.90 -1.29
CA ILE A 371 -17.95 20.90 -0.62
C ILE A 371 -16.86 21.42 -1.54
N GLU A 372 -16.80 20.96 -2.80
CA GLU A 372 -15.82 21.43 -3.79
C GLU A 372 -15.96 22.95 -4.02
N ARG A 373 -17.20 23.45 -4.15
CA ARG A 373 -17.45 24.89 -4.29
C ARG A 373 -17.06 25.68 -3.04
N LEU A 374 -17.29 25.14 -1.85
CA LEU A 374 -16.86 25.77 -0.61
C LEU A 374 -15.33 25.81 -0.53
N GLN A 375 -14.64 24.73 -0.89
CA GLN A 375 -13.18 24.67 -0.93
C GLN A 375 -12.58 25.65 -1.95
N ASP A 376 -13.21 25.80 -3.12
CA ASP A 376 -12.83 26.79 -4.13
C ASP A 376 -12.97 28.22 -3.58
N ILE A 377 -14.09 28.52 -2.92
CA ILE A 377 -14.33 29.83 -2.31
C ILE A 377 -13.32 30.11 -1.19
N VAL A 378 -13.07 29.15 -0.30
CA VAL A 378 -12.09 29.29 0.79
C VAL A 378 -10.69 29.52 0.22
N SER A 379 -10.28 28.75 -0.79
CA SER A 379 -8.98 28.91 -1.46
C SER A 379 -8.84 30.30 -2.11
N ALA A 380 -9.88 30.74 -2.82
CA ALA A 380 -9.89 32.07 -3.45
C ALA A 380 -9.88 33.22 -2.43
N LEU A 381 -10.53 33.05 -1.28
CA LEU A 381 -10.47 34.00 -0.18
C LEU A 381 -9.08 34.00 0.47
N GLU A 382 -8.48 32.84 0.71
CA GLU A 382 -7.15 32.73 1.28
C GLU A 382 -6.10 33.42 0.39
N ASP A 383 -6.12 33.16 -0.92
CA ASP A 383 -5.20 33.78 -1.89
C ASP A 383 -5.34 35.31 -1.95
N ARG A 384 -6.56 35.83 -1.80
CA ARG A 384 -6.82 37.29 -1.81
C ARG A 384 -6.51 37.96 -0.49
N LEU A 385 -6.82 37.32 0.64
CA LEU A 385 -6.65 37.89 1.98
C LEU A 385 -5.21 37.77 2.48
N ARG A 386 -4.47 36.72 2.09
CA ARG A 386 -3.08 36.52 2.50
C ARG A 386 -2.17 37.73 2.25
N PRO A 387 -2.14 38.39 1.08
CA PRO A 387 -1.34 39.60 0.88
C PRO A 387 -1.84 40.80 1.69
N LEU A 388 -3.14 40.92 1.95
CA LEU A 388 -3.72 42.00 2.75
C LEU A 388 -3.35 41.87 4.24
N VAL A 389 -3.41 40.65 4.77
CA VAL A 389 -2.95 40.34 6.14
C VAL A 389 -1.45 40.63 6.27
N GLN A 390 -0.65 40.31 5.25
CA GLN A 390 0.77 40.66 5.23
C GLN A 390 1.00 42.18 5.19
N ALA A 391 0.19 42.93 4.44
CA ALA A 391 0.24 44.39 4.42
C ALA A 391 -0.16 45.00 5.78
N GLU A 392 -1.20 44.49 6.44
CA GLU A 392 -1.60 44.92 7.78
C GLU A 392 -0.49 44.66 8.82
N LEU A 393 0.13 43.48 8.78
CA LEU A 393 1.29 43.17 9.61
C LEU A 393 2.48 44.09 9.31
N SER A 394 2.69 44.46 8.04
CA SER A 394 3.72 45.45 7.65
C SER A 394 3.43 46.83 8.23
N VAL A 395 2.18 47.30 8.19
CA VAL A 395 1.80 48.58 8.82
C VAL A 395 2.04 48.52 10.31
N LEU A 396 1.75 47.40 10.96
CA LEU A 396 2.04 47.22 12.39
C LEU A 396 3.55 47.30 12.67
N VAL A 397 4.39 46.72 11.80
CA VAL A 397 5.85 46.85 11.85
C VAL A 397 6.30 48.31 11.67
N ASP A 398 5.68 49.07 10.75
CA ASP A 398 5.99 50.49 10.52
C ASP A 398 5.58 51.37 11.71
N VAL A 399 4.40 51.12 12.29
CA VAL A 399 3.91 51.78 13.50
C VAL A 399 4.84 51.55 14.68
N LEU A 400 5.38 50.34 14.82
CA LEU A 400 6.33 50.01 15.89
C LEU A 400 7.74 50.58 15.66
N HIS A 401 8.12 50.89 14.42
CA HIS A 401 9.37 51.60 14.12
C HIS A 401 9.34 53.07 14.54
N ARG A 402 8.18 53.72 14.44
CA ARG A 402 7.99 55.15 14.79
C ARG A 402 6.71 55.39 15.59
N PRO A 403 6.58 54.80 16.79
CA PRO A 403 5.37 54.91 17.61
C PRO A 403 5.07 56.35 18.05
N GLU A 404 6.06 57.24 18.04
CA GLU A 404 5.92 58.66 18.37
C GLU A 404 4.96 59.43 17.45
N LEU A 405 4.83 59.02 16.19
CA LEU A 405 4.01 59.71 15.19
C LEU A 405 2.50 59.55 15.43
N LEU A 406 2.11 58.60 16.28
CA LEU A 406 0.72 58.42 16.71
C LEU A 406 0.25 59.52 17.68
N PHE A 407 1.17 60.29 18.27
CA PHE A 407 0.86 61.28 19.30
C PHE A 407 1.05 62.72 18.78
N PRO A 408 0.17 63.67 19.16
CA PRO A 408 0.34 65.09 18.82
C PRO A 408 1.67 65.64 19.33
N GLU A 409 2.21 66.62 18.59
CA GLU A 409 3.43 67.34 18.94
C GLU A 409 3.30 68.00 20.34
N ASN A 410 4.38 67.97 21.11
CA ASN A 410 4.47 68.49 22.50
C ASN A 410 3.76 67.69 23.62
N THR A 411 3.36 66.44 23.37
CA THR A 411 2.86 65.55 24.44
C THR A 411 3.99 64.77 25.14
N ASP A 412 3.85 64.51 26.44
CA ASP A 412 4.80 63.68 27.19
C ASP A 412 4.88 62.24 26.66
N SER A 413 3.75 61.72 26.13
CA SER A 413 3.68 60.41 25.49
C SER A 413 4.58 60.33 24.25
N ARG A 414 4.63 61.40 23.44
CA ARG A 414 5.51 61.46 22.26
C ARG A 414 6.98 61.42 22.65
N ARG A 415 7.41 62.24 23.62
CA ARG A 415 8.79 62.27 24.12
C ARG A 415 9.24 60.91 24.70
N LYS A 416 8.33 60.18 25.38
CA LYS A 416 8.60 58.83 25.92
C LYS A 416 8.70 57.77 24.82
N CYS A 417 8.03 57.95 23.69
CA CYS A 417 8.13 57.05 22.53
C CYS A 417 9.39 57.34 21.71
N GLU A 418 9.72 58.61 21.46
CA GLU A 418 10.94 59.06 20.75
C GLU A 418 12.23 58.58 21.42
N SER A 419 12.23 58.46 22.76
CA SER A 419 13.35 57.91 23.55
C SER A 419 13.39 56.37 23.61
N GLY A 420 12.51 55.68 22.87
CA GLY A 420 12.43 54.21 22.85
C GLY A 420 11.79 53.59 24.09
N GLY A 421 11.17 54.39 24.98
CA GLY A 421 10.59 53.93 26.24
C GLY A 421 9.45 52.93 26.06
N PHE A 422 8.67 53.07 24.97
CA PHE A 422 7.62 52.12 24.61
C PHE A 422 8.18 50.73 24.27
N ILE A 423 9.16 50.65 23.36
CA ILE A 423 9.79 49.38 22.97
C ILE A 423 10.54 48.74 24.16
N CYS A 424 11.22 49.53 24.99
CA CYS A 424 11.87 49.04 26.21
C CYS A 424 10.85 48.42 27.18
N LYS A 425 9.69 49.04 27.36
CA LYS A 425 8.62 48.51 28.22
C LYS A 425 7.97 47.26 27.62
N LEU A 426 7.78 47.23 26.30
CA LEU A 426 7.27 46.06 25.57
C LEU A 426 8.20 44.84 25.79
N ILE A 427 9.52 45.00 25.59
CA ILE A 427 10.51 43.93 25.80
C ILE A 427 10.52 43.46 27.27
N LYS A 428 10.41 44.37 28.24
CA LYS A 428 10.32 44.00 29.66
C LYS A 428 9.05 43.21 29.97
N HIS A 429 7.93 43.59 29.38
CA HIS A 429 6.68 42.87 29.53
C HIS A 429 6.72 41.50 28.85
N THR A 430 7.40 41.35 27.71
CA THR A 430 7.62 40.05 27.06
C THR A 430 8.36 39.06 27.97
N LYS A 431 9.28 39.55 28.82
CA LYS A 431 9.95 38.71 29.82
C LYS A 431 8.98 38.24 30.91
N GLN A 432 8.08 39.11 31.38
CA GLN A 432 7.04 38.74 32.34
C GLN A 432 6.02 37.77 31.75
N LEU A 433 5.64 37.93 30.48
CA LEU A 433 4.74 37.00 29.78
C LEU A 433 5.32 35.58 29.67
N LEU A 434 6.65 35.45 29.59
CA LEU A 434 7.32 34.15 29.63
C LEU A 434 7.24 33.52 31.04
N GLU A 435 7.35 34.33 32.09
CA GLU A 435 7.20 33.87 33.49
C GLU A 435 5.74 33.46 33.81
N GLU A 436 4.75 34.07 33.14
CA GLU A 436 3.32 33.77 33.28
C GLU A 436 2.82 32.65 32.34
N ASN A 437 3.70 31.96 31.62
CA ASN A 437 3.38 30.86 30.68
C ASN A 437 2.52 31.27 29.46
N GLU A 438 2.51 32.55 29.09
CA GLU A 438 1.82 33.08 27.90
C GLU A 438 2.69 32.95 26.62
N GLU A 439 3.12 31.73 26.32
CA GLU A 439 4.09 31.43 25.26
C GLU A 439 3.64 31.90 23.86
N ARG A 440 2.34 31.77 23.55
CA ARG A 440 1.80 32.19 22.25
C ARG A 440 1.93 33.69 22.01
N LEU A 441 1.71 34.50 23.05
CA LEU A 441 1.83 35.95 22.96
C LEU A 441 3.30 36.37 22.89
N CYS A 442 4.16 35.71 23.68
CA CYS A 442 5.60 35.91 23.62
C CYS A 442 6.16 35.64 22.21
N ILE A 443 5.78 34.51 21.59
CA ILE A 443 6.19 34.16 20.22
C ILE A 443 5.74 35.21 19.21
N LYS A 444 4.48 35.69 19.30
CA LYS A 444 3.98 36.74 18.40
C LYS A 444 4.76 38.04 18.52
N VAL A 445 5.02 38.51 19.74
CA VAL A 445 5.79 39.75 19.98
C VAL A 445 7.22 39.61 19.44
N LEU A 446 7.86 38.46 19.67
CA LEU A 446 9.21 38.19 19.15
C LEU A 446 9.26 38.09 17.62
N GLN A 447 8.25 37.48 16.99
CA GLN A 447 8.13 37.42 15.53
C GLN A 447 8.01 38.83 14.93
N THR A 448 7.17 39.69 15.51
CA THR A 448 7.00 41.07 15.07
C THR A 448 8.28 41.91 15.27
N LEU A 449 8.96 41.78 16.42
CA LEU A 449 10.24 42.47 16.66
C LEU A 449 11.32 42.01 15.68
N ARG A 450 11.34 40.72 15.31
CA ARG A 450 12.26 40.19 14.29
C ARG A 450 11.96 40.76 12.90
N GLU A 451 10.69 40.89 12.54
CA GLU A 451 10.26 41.49 11.26
C GLU A 451 10.61 42.97 11.16
N MET A 452 10.68 43.69 12.30
CA MET A 452 11.23 45.05 12.32
C MET A 452 12.71 45.11 11.91
N MET A 453 13.48 44.04 12.11
CA MET A 453 14.91 44.02 11.77
C MET A 453 15.18 43.74 10.29
N THR A 454 14.18 43.31 9.52
CA THR A 454 14.35 42.98 8.09
C THR A 454 14.02 44.17 7.20
N LYS A 455 15.02 44.72 6.48
CA LYS A 455 14.80 45.74 5.46
C LYS A 455 14.26 45.10 4.18
N ASP A 456 13.20 45.68 3.64
CA ASP A 456 12.51 45.37 2.38
C ASP A 456 11.75 44.04 2.28
N ARG A 457 10.42 44.14 2.36
CA ARG A 457 9.51 43.20 1.67
C ARG A 457 8.62 44.03 0.73
N GLY A 458 9.00 44.09 -0.53
CA GLY A 458 8.15 44.66 -1.59
C GLY A 458 6.94 43.76 -1.81
N TYR A 459 5.80 44.14 -1.24
CA TYR A 459 4.52 43.48 -1.47
C TYR A 459 3.80 44.11 -2.68
N GLY A 460 3.94 43.51 -3.87
CA GLY A 460 3.03 43.67 -5.02
C GLY A 460 3.00 45.03 -5.77
N GLU A 461 3.36 44.98 -7.06
CA GLU A 461 3.12 45.92 -8.18
C GLU A 461 2.98 47.44 -7.90
N LYS A 462 4.08 48.18 -8.08
CA LYS A 462 4.03 49.60 -8.50
C LYS A 462 3.77 49.68 -10.01
N VAL A 463 2.50 49.62 -10.43
CA VAL A 463 2.12 50.00 -11.80
C VAL A 463 1.97 51.52 -11.85
N GLY A 464 3.06 52.19 -12.20
CA GLY A 464 3.10 53.62 -12.52
C GLY A 464 3.83 53.80 -13.84
N HIS A 465 3.07 54.11 -14.89
CA HIS A 465 3.59 54.49 -16.21
C HIS A 465 4.60 55.65 -16.11
N GLU A 466 5.86 55.41 -16.46
CA GLU A 466 6.74 56.49 -16.91
C GLU A 466 7.48 56.09 -18.20
N SER A 467 7.27 56.95 -19.19
CA SER A 467 7.76 56.87 -20.56
C SER A 467 9.28 57.06 -20.63
N GLN A 468 9.86 56.46 -21.67
CA GLN A 468 11.27 56.56 -22.07
C GLN A 468 11.80 58.00 -22.09
N HIS A 469 12.94 58.26 -21.43
CA HIS A 469 14.03 59.09 -21.97
C HIS A 469 15.39 58.89 -21.23
N ASN A 470 16.40 58.52 -22.03
CA ASN A 470 17.88 58.54 -21.91
C ASN A 470 18.62 59.04 -20.63
N THR A 471 19.41 58.12 -20.06
CA THR A 471 20.83 58.13 -19.55
C THR A 471 21.66 59.44 -19.41
N PRO A 472 22.83 59.43 -18.70
CA PRO A 472 23.13 59.22 -17.27
C PRO A 472 24.02 60.38 -16.70
N TYR A 473 24.43 60.34 -15.41
CA TYR A 473 25.72 60.84 -14.81
C TYR A 473 25.56 61.29 -13.32
N LEU A 474 26.32 60.63 -12.43
CA LEU A 474 27.10 61.13 -11.26
C LEU A 474 26.46 62.23 -10.35
N THR A 475 26.34 62.13 -9.03
CA THR A 475 27.38 61.83 -8.02
C THR A 475 26.77 61.52 -6.64
N SER A 476 27.53 60.74 -5.88
CA SER A 476 27.44 60.49 -4.43
C SER A 476 27.37 61.75 -3.56
N ILE A 477 26.42 61.78 -2.61
CA ILE A 477 26.56 62.53 -1.35
C ILE A 477 26.04 61.64 -0.21
N SER A 478 27.00 61.18 0.58
CA SER A 478 26.87 60.44 1.84
C SER A 478 26.62 61.38 3.03
N SER A 479 25.67 61.05 3.92
CA SER A 479 25.66 61.43 5.36
C SER A 479 24.45 60.77 6.07
N PRO A 480 24.43 60.63 7.42
CA PRO A 480 25.00 59.52 8.17
C PRO A 480 23.95 58.61 8.82
N GLU A 481 24.34 57.37 9.11
CA GLU A 481 23.58 56.38 9.87
C GLU A 481 23.28 56.84 11.31
N PRO A 482 22.06 56.65 11.84
CA PRO A 482 21.85 56.58 13.28
C PRO A 482 22.25 55.18 13.77
N ARG A 483 23.38 55.10 14.48
CA ARG A 483 23.82 53.90 15.21
C ARG A 483 22.81 53.59 16.33
N ILE A 484 22.02 52.53 16.16
CA ILE A 484 21.34 51.88 17.29
C ILE A 484 22.32 50.85 17.87
N PRO A 485 22.62 50.87 19.18
CA PRO A 485 23.60 49.96 19.76
C PRO A 485 23.12 48.51 19.70
N LEU A 486 24.01 47.63 19.21
CA LEU A 486 23.95 46.18 19.33
C LEU A 486 23.74 45.76 20.81
N LEU A 487 22.52 45.44 21.19
CA LEU A 487 22.18 44.85 22.49
C LEU A 487 21.16 43.73 22.32
N LEU A 488 21.53 42.71 21.54
CA LEU A 488 20.84 41.41 21.51
C LEU A 488 21.89 40.29 21.45
N SER A 489 22.68 40.15 22.52
CA SER A 489 23.16 38.82 22.92
C SER A 489 22.01 38.13 23.65
N ILE A 490 21.19 37.40 22.91
CA ILE A 490 20.35 36.34 23.48
C ILE A 490 21.14 35.05 23.23
N THR A 491 21.87 34.61 24.24
CA THR A 491 22.25 33.22 24.41
C THR A 491 20.96 32.44 24.74
N VAL A 492 20.54 31.58 23.81
CA VAL A 492 19.79 30.34 24.11
C VAL A 492 20.80 29.22 24.08
#